data_AF-A0A2I0QH67-F1
#
_entry.id   AF-A0A2I0QH67-F1
#
_cell.length_a   1.000
_cell.length_b   1.000
_cell.length_c   1.000
_cell.angle_alpha   90.00
_cell.angle_beta   90.00
_cell.angle_gamma   90.00
#
_symmetry.space_group_name_H-M   'P 1'
#
loop_
_entity.id
_entity.type
_entity.pdbx_description
1 polymer ?
#
loop_
_entity_poly.entity_id
_entity_poly.type
_entity_poly.pdbx_seq_one_letter_code
_entity_poly.pdbx_strand_id
1 'polypeptide(L)'
;MHGFIITASGANLSELNDDDFVEVIGVDVNLKQIFVCGLKKPSSESFLHHAIYTKRTDINAVFHGHDQITLKFGDKLNFPITEREQPYGSMELADEVVKILNMNCNYFLIKEHGFISLGKTMDEAGNEAIGQHKRVIEINRPDKAAKNK
;
A
#
# COMPACT_ATOMS: atom_id res chain seq x y z
N MET A 1 -16.81 1.06 -11.25
CA MET A 1 -16.35 1.00 -9.85
C MET A 1 -17.32 1.84 -9.02
N HIS A 2 -17.80 1.34 -7.89
CA HIS A 2 -18.41 2.20 -6.87
C HIS A 2 -17.29 2.95 -6.13
N GLY A 3 -17.57 4.08 -5.47
CA GLY A 3 -16.54 4.84 -4.76
C GLY A 3 -15.80 4.02 -3.69
N PHE A 4 -14.71 4.56 -3.13
CA PHE A 4 -13.98 3.91 -2.05
C PHE A 4 -13.66 4.88 -0.92
N ILE A 5 -13.58 4.38 0.31
CA ILE A 5 -13.17 5.17 1.47
C ILE A 5 -11.65 5.09 1.61
N ILE A 6 -11.01 6.23 1.84
CA ILE A 6 -9.57 6.35 2.08
C ILE A 6 -9.31 7.28 3.27
N THR A 7 -8.17 7.09 3.93
CA THR A 7 -7.72 8.02 4.98
C THR A 7 -7.40 9.39 4.40
N ALA A 8 -7.58 10.43 5.22
CA ALA A 8 -7.20 11.79 4.91
C ALA A 8 -5.66 11.93 4.83
N SER A 9 -5.21 12.87 4.00
CA SER A 9 -3.79 13.20 3.89
C SER A 9 -3.24 13.69 5.24
N GLY A 10 -2.20 13.03 5.73
CA GLY A 10 -1.54 13.40 7.00
C GLY A 10 -2.33 13.02 8.26
N ALA A 11 -3.34 12.16 8.15
CA ALA A 11 -4.09 11.67 9.30
C ALA A 11 -3.17 10.97 10.33
N ASN A 12 -3.40 11.23 11.61
CA ASN A 12 -2.73 10.50 12.69
C ASN A 12 -3.42 9.15 12.86
N LEU A 13 -2.78 8.07 12.39
CA LEU A 13 -3.34 6.71 12.46
C LEU A 13 -3.61 6.23 13.89
N SER A 14 -3.00 6.85 14.91
CA SER A 14 -3.26 6.50 16.32
C SER A 14 -4.50 7.18 16.89
N GLU A 15 -5.03 8.20 16.22
CA GLU A 15 -6.10 9.08 16.71
C GLU A 15 -7.09 9.45 15.59
N LEU A 16 -7.56 8.44 14.86
CA LEU A 16 -8.52 8.64 13.78
C LEU A 16 -9.92 8.97 14.33
N ASN A 17 -10.60 9.89 13.65
CA ASN A 17 -12.03 10.18 13.80
C ASN A 17 -12.73 10.14 12.44
N ASP A 18 -14.05 10.33 12.41
CA ASP A 18 -14.85 10.24 11.20
C ASP A 18 -14.40 11.23 10.10
N ASP A 19 -13.86 12.40 10.47
CA ASP A 19 -13.38 13.41 9.51
C ASP A 19 -12.04 13.01 8.87
N ASP A 20 -11.35 12.00 9.40
CA ASP A 20 -10.13 11.44 8.82
C ASP A 20 -10.39 10.40 7.73
N PHE A 21 -11.66 10.19 7.36
CA PHE A 21 -12.06 9.35 6.24
C PHE A 21 -12.71 10.18 5.14
N VAL A 22 -12.31 9.91 3.91
CA VAL A 22 -12.76 10.61 2.72
C VAL A 22 -13.25 9.57 1.71
N GLU A 23 -14.46 9.75 1.21
CA GLU A 23 -15.00 8.93 0.13
C GLU A 23 -14.52 9.49 -1.21
N VAL A 24 -13.80 8.69 -1.98
CA VAL A 24 -13.46 8.97 -3.38
C VAL A 24 -14.59 8.43 -4.25
N ILE A 25 -15.34 9.35 -4.85
CA ILE A 25 -16.52 9.05 -5.68
C ILE A 25 -16.20 8.99 -7.18
N GLY A 26 -15.03 9.49 -7.59
CA GLY A 26 -14.59 9.46 -8.98
C GLY A 26 -13.14 9.90 -9.15
N VAL A 27 -12.53 9.44 -10.24
CA VAL A 27 -11.18 9.85 -10.65
C VAL A 27 -11.20 10.11 -12.14
N ASP A 28 -10.73 11.28 -12.55
CA ASP A 28 -10.43 11.59 -13.95
C ASP A 28 -8.91 11.56 -14.14
N VAL A 29 -8.44 10.50 -14.78
CA VAL A 29 -7.02 10.26 -15.04
C VAL A 29 -6.47 11.26 -16.07
N ASN A 30 -7.28 11.70 -17.04
CA ASN A 30 -6.83 12.63 -18.07
C ASN A 30 -6.64 14.03 -17.48
N LEU A 31 -7.57 14.46 -16.63
CA LEU A 31 -7.51 15.75 -15.95
C LEU A 31 -6.65 15.72 -14.67
N LYS A 32 -6.16 14.54 -14.26
CA LYS A 32 -5.47 14.31 -12.99
C LYS A 32 -6.27 14.85 -11.79
N GLN A 33 -7.57 14.57 -11.77
CA GLN A 33 -8.50 15.05 -10.74
C GLN A 33 -9.14 13.90 -9.99
N ILE A 34 -9.38 14.12 -8.69
CA ILE A 34 -10.09 13.19 -7.81
C ILE A 34 -11.30 13.94 -7.26
N PHE A 35 -12.46 13.30 -7.37
CA PHE A 35 -13.72 13.80 -6.85
C PHE A 35 -14.02 13.08 -5.54
N VAL A 36 -14.30 13.83 -4.49
CA VAL A 36 -14.46 13.30 -3.13
C VAL A 36 -15.65 13.87 -2.39
N CYS A 37 -16.14 13.11 -1.42
CA CYS A 37 -17.02 13.53 -0.34
C CYS A 37 -16.29 13.34 1.00
N GLY A 38 -16.09 14.41 1.76
CA GLY A 38 -15.39 14.39 3.03
C GLY A 38 -14.95 15.79 3.46
N LEU A 39 -14.55 15.94 4.72
CA LEU A 39 -14.15 17.25 5.26
C LEU A 39 -12.67 17.58 5.03
N LYS A 40 -11.84 16.56 4.81
CA LYS A 40 -10.39 16.69 4.61
C LYS A 40 -9.97 16.30 3.21
N LYS A 41 -8.75 16.70 2.84
CA LYS A 41 -8.11 16.25 1.60
C LYS A 41 -7.87 14.73 1.69
N PRO A 42 -8.21 13.93 0.67
CA PRO A 42 -7.92 12.50 0.67
C PRO A 42 -6.40 12.27 0.67
N SER A 43 -5.97 11.06 1.02
CA SER A 43 -4.57 10.64 0.89
C SER A 43 -4.01 10.95 -0.49
N SER A 44 -2.75 11.39 -0.54
CA SER A 44 -2.01 11.63 -1.79
C SER A 44 -1.95 10.37 -2.67
N GLU A 45 -2.02 9.18 -2.08
CA GLU A 45 -1.99 7.88 -2.79
C GLU A 45 -3.36 7.46 -3.36
N SER A 46 -4.33 8.36 -3.44
CA SER A 46 -5.68 8.04 -3.97
C SER A 46 -5.67 7.51 -5.40
N PHE A 47 -4.79 8.03 -6.28
CA PHE A 47 -4.64 7.49 -7.65
C PHE A 47 -4.15 6.05 -7.64
N LEU A 48 -3.19 5.73 -6.76
CA LEU A 48 -2.67 4.38 -6.58
C LEU A 48 -3.78 3.42 -6.12
N HIS A 49 -4.56 3.81 -5.11
CA HIS A 49 -5.69 3.00 -4.63
C HIS A 49 -6.75 2.80 -5.72
N HIS A 50 -7.11 3.86 -6.45
CA HIS A 50 -8.06 3.78 -7.56
C HIS A 50 -7.59 2.82 -8.65
N ALA A 51 -6.31 2.86 -9.03
CA ALA A 51 -5.74 1.96 -10.02
C ALA A 51 -5.79 0.49 -9.57
N ILE A 52 -5.50 0.22 -8.29
CA ILE A 52 -5.60 -1.12 -7.71
C ILE A 52 -7.04 -1.64 -7.79
N TYR A 53 -8.01 -0.90 -7.26
CA TYR A 53 -9.42 -1.34 -7.26
C TYR A 53 -10.00 -1.47 -8.67
N THR A 54 -9.55 -0.64 -9.61
CA THR A 54 -9.96 -0.74 -11.02
C THR A 54 -9.40 -2.00 -11.68
N LYS A 55 -8.17 -2.39 -11.37
CA LYS A 55 -7.49 -3.54 -11.97
C LYS A 55 -7.85 -4.87 -11.31
N ARG A 56 -8.08 -4.88 -10.00
CA ARG A 56 -8.33 -6.08 -9.17
C ARG A 56 -9.69 -5.97 -8.49
N THR A 57 -10.73 -6.43 -9.19
CA THR A 57 -12.12 -6.41 -8.70
C THR A 57 -12.40 -7.43 -7.59
N ASP A 58 -11.45 -8.32 -7.31
CA ASP A 58 -11.48 -9.26 -6.19
C ASP A 58 -10.99 -8.65 -4.87
N ILE A 59 -10.42 -7.44 -4.89
CA ILE A 59 -9.84 -6.76 -3.73
C ILE A 59 -10.80 -5.70 -3.21
N ASN A 60 -11.04 -5.69 -1.89
CA ASN A 60 -11.87 -4.69 -1.21
C ASN A 60 -11.11 -3.92 -0.11
N ALA A 61 -9.86 -4.28 0.16
CA ALA A 61 -9.01 -3.59 1.13
C ALA A 61 -7.58 -3.48 0.62
N VAL A 62 -7.01 -2.29 0.78
CA VAL A 62 -5.63 -1.94 0.41
C VAL A 62 -4.98 -1.28 1.61
N PHE A 63 -3.87 -1.84 2.07
CA PHE A 63 -2.98 -1.21 3.04
C PHE A 63 -1.73 -0.75 2.31
N HIS A 64 -1.49 0.54 2.36
CA HIS A 64 -0.21 1.13 2.03
C HIS A 64 0.48 1.55 3.33
N GLY A 65 1.79 1.28 3.43
CA GLY A 65 2.58 1.73 4.56
C GLY A 65 4.06 1.83 4.22
N HIS A 66 4.80 2.51 5.09
CA HIS A 66 6.25 2.66 4.98
C HIS A 66 6.93 1.76 5.99
N ASP A 67 7.61 0.74 5.49
CA ASP A 67 8.32 -0.24 6.30
C ASP A 67 9.75 -0.40 5.77
N GLN A 68 10.67 0.32 6.40
CA GLN A 68 12.06 0.40 5.96
C GLN A 68 12.80 -0.94 6.09
N ILE A 69 12.44 -1.77 7.08
CA ILE A 69 13.09 -3.08 7.21
C ILE A 69 12.66 -4.01 6.08
N THR A 70 11.38 -3.96 5.70
CA THR A 70 10.84 -4.76 4.59
C THR A 70 11.31 -4.26 3.23
N LEU A 71 11.43 -2.94 3.02
CA LEU A 71 12.07 -2.41 1.82
C LEU A 71 13.52 -2.89 1.66
N LYS A 72 14.29 -2.90 2.76
CA LYS A 72 15.70 -3.26 2.74
C LYS A 72 15.97 -4.75 2.56
N PHE A 73 15.10 -5.62 3.08
CA PHE A 73 15.36 -7.06 3.17
C PHE A 73 14.27 -7.93 2.52
N GLY A 74 13.29 -7.33 1.84
CA GLY A 74 12.21 -8.05 1.17
C GLY A 74 12.66 -8.86 -0.04
N ASP A 75 13.82 -8.53 -0.61
CA ASP A 75 14.50 -9.30 -1.67
C ASP A 75 14.79 -10.74 -1.21
N LYS A 76 15.18 -10.93 0.06
CA LYS A 76 15.41 -12.25 0.67
C LYS A 76 14.17 -13.14 0.71
N LEU A 77 12.97 -12.55 0.62
CA LEU A 77 11.69 -13.26 0.57
C LEU A 77 11.10 -13.31 -0.84
N ASN A 78 11.83 -12.81 -1.85
CA ASN A 78 11.38 -12.66 -3.23
C ASN A 78 10.08 -11.85 -3.35
N PHE A 79 9.92 -10.80 -2.55
CA PHE A 79 8.78 -9.90 -2.74
C PHE A 79 8.88 -9.21 -4.10
N PRO A 80 7.79 -9.20 -4.91
CA PRO A 80 7.73 -8.35 -6.09
C PRO A 80 7.97 -6.90 -5.69
N ILE A 81 8.67 -6.14 -6.54
CA ILE A 81 8.98 -4.74 -6.31
C ILE A 81 8.84 -3.98 -7.62
N THR A 82 8.33 -2.74 -7.57
CA THR A 82 8.28 -1.87 -8.75
C THR A 82 9.68 -1.64 -9.34
N GLU A 83 9.77 -1.46 -10.66
CA GLU A 83 11.06 -1.38 -11.35
C GLU A 83 11.75 -0.04 -11.08
N ARG A 84 10.94 1.03 -11.06
CA ARG A 84 11.39 2.41 -10.93
C ARG A 84 10.78 3.08 -9.70
N GLU A 85 11.56 3.96 -9.09
CA GLU A 85 11.07 4.93 -8.13
C GLU A 85 10.26 5.99 -8.88
N GLN A 86 9.12 6.37 -8.31
CA GLN A 86 8.24 7.39 -8.87
C GLN A 86 7.76 8.32 -7.74
N PRO A 87 7.44 9.60 -8.05
CA PRO A 87 6.95 10.52 -7.04
C PRO A 87 5.65 10.02 -6.39
N TYR A 88 5.51 10.20 -5.08
CA TYR A 88 4.30 9.84 -4.34
C TYR A 88 3.08 10.59 -4.89
N GLY A 89 1.92 9.93 -4.89
CA GLY A 89 0.67 10.46 -5.43
C GLY A 89 0.67 10.80 -6.93
N SER A 90 1.68 10.37 -7.68
CA SER A 90 1.74 10.53 -9.14
C SER A 90 0.99 9.41 -9.88
N MET A 91 0.64 9.65 -11.13
CA MET A 91 0.03 8.60 -11.97
C MET A 91 1.09 7.60 -12.43
N GLU A 92 2.33 8.06 -12.60
CA GLU A 92 3.48 7.24 -12.96
C GLU A 92 3.76 6.18 -11.89
N LEU A 93 3.55 6.52 -10.60
CA LEU A 93 3.58 5.55 -9.51
C LEU A 93 2.45 4.52 -9.62
N ALA A 94 1.22 4.97 -9.92
CA ALA A 94 0.08 4.07 -10.13
C ALA A 94 0.33 3.10 -11.31
N ASP A 95 0.96 3.56 -12.39
CA ASP A 95 1.33 2.74 -13.54
C ASP A 95 2.34 1.64 -13.18
N GLU A 96 3.38 1.98 -12.39
CA GLU A 96 4.34 0.98 -11.90
C GLU A 96 3.66 -0.07 -11.02
N VAL A 97 2.70 0.33 -10.17
CA VAL A 97 1.90 -0.60 -9.36
C VAL A 97 1.05 -1.52 -10.25
N VAL A 98 0.37 -0.98 -11.26
CA VAL A 98 -0.47 -1.78 -12.18
C VAL A 98 0.35 -2.86 -12.90
N LYS A 99 1.62 -2.61 -13.22
CA LYS A 99 2.51 -3.64 -13.79
C LYS A 99 2.66 -4.83 -12.84
N ILE A 100 2.90 -4.59 -11.55
CA ILE A 100 3.03 -5.62 -10.52
C ILE A 100 1.72 -6.39 -10.34
N LEU A 101 0.56 -5.73 -10.41
CA LEU A 101 -0.74 -6.39 -10.27
C LEU A 101 -0.98 -7.49 -11.32
N ASN A 102 -0.33 -7.44 -12.48
CA ASN A 102 -0.42 -8.51 -13.50
C ASN A 102 0.25 -9.82 -13.05
N MET A 103 1.08 -9.79 -12.00
CA MET A 103 1.72 -10.97 -11.42
C MET A 103 0.80 -11.72 -10.44
N ASN A 104 -0.43 -11.24 -10.22
CA ASN A 104 -1.42 -11.84 -9.33
C ASN A 104 -0.90 -12.06 -7.89
N CYS A 105 -0.18 -11.08 -7.35
CA CYS A 105 0.24 -11.04 -5.96
C CYS A 105 -0.70 -10.20 -5.09
N ASN A 106 -0.66 -10.43 -3.77
CA ASN A 106 -1.41 -9.65 -2.77
C ASN A 106 -0.48 -8.86 -1.84
N TYR A 107 0.83 -9.03 -1.93
CA TYR A 107 1.81 -8.25 -1.21
C TYR A 107 2.99 -7.94 -2.12
N PHE A 108 3.41 -6.69 -2.16
CA PHE A 108 4.57 -6.24 -2.94
C PHE A 108 5.13 -4.92 -2.42
N LEU A 109 6.34 -4.61 -2.86
CA LEU A 109 7.06 -3.40 -2.50
C LEU A 109 6.95 -2.34 -3.60
N ILE A 110 7.02 -1.09 -3.17
CA ILE A 110 7.23 0.07 -4.03
C ILE A 110 8.64 0.56 -3.75
N LYS A 111 9.48 0.55 -4.79
CA LYS A 111 10.90 0.90 -4.72
C LYS A 111 11.11 2.28 -4.08
N GLU A 112 11.98 2.32 -3.05
CA GLU A 112 12.30 3.51 -2.24
C GLU A 112 11.08 4.23 -1.63
N HIS A 113 9.95 3.55 -1.45
CA HIS A 113 8.72 4.16 -0.97
C HIS A 113 8.06 3.35 0.15
N GLY A 114 7.63 2.11 -0.10
CA GLY A 114 6.88 1.36 0.91
C GLY A 114 6.40 0.00 0.43
N PHE A 115 5.31 -0.48 1.02
CA PHE A 115 4.64 -1.70 0.61
C PHE A 115 3.17 -1.45 0.26
N ILE A 116 2.61 -2.43 -0.45
CA ILE A 116 1.17 -2.59 -0.65
C ILE A 116 0.78 -4.00 -0.20
N SER A 117 -0.30 -4.08 0.57
CA SER A 117 -0.96 -5.33 0.96
C SER A 117 -2.43 -5.28 0.57
N LEU A 118 -2.91 -6.34 -0.08
CA LEU A 118 -4.24 -6.45 -0.69
C LEU A 118 -5.03 -7.59 -0.05
N GLY A 119 -6.34 -7.40 0.12
CA GLY A 119 -7.23 -8.44 0.62
C GLY A 119 -8.68 -8.25 0.19
N LYS A 120 -9.46 -9.33 0.29
CA LYS A 120 -10.93 -9.29 0.11
C LYS A 120 -11.61 -8.64 1.30
N THR A 121 -10.93 -8.62 2.45
CA THR A 121 -11.37 -8.01 3.70
C THR A 121 -10.22 -7.20 4.31
N MET A 122 -10.57 -6.30 5.23
CA MET A 122 -9.58 -5.51 5.97
C MET A 122 -8.63 -6.41 6.77
N ASP A 123 -9.17 -7.48 7.38
CA ASP A 123 -8.39 -8.45 8.15
C ASP A 123 -7.39 -9.21 7.27
N GLU A 124 -7.78 -9.64 6.07
CA GLU A 124 -6.85 -10.32 5.14
C GLU A 124 -5.68 -9.40 4.78
N ALA A 125 -5.97 -8.17 4.36
CA ALA A 125 -4.93 -7.22 3.94
C ALA A 125 -4.03 -6.81 5.11
N GLY A 126 -4.61 -6.56 6.28
CA GLY A 126 -3.88 -6.17 7.49
C GLY A 126 -3.02 -7.30 8.07
N ASN A 127 -3.56 -8.52 8.16
CA ASN A 127 -2.81 -9.68 8.64
C ASN A 127 -1.66 -10.05 7.70
N GLU A 128 -1.87 -9.94 6.38
CA GLU A 128 -0.79 -10.15 5.40
C GLU A 128 0.32 -9.11 5.60
N ALA A 129 -0.02 -7.82 5.74
CA ALA A 129 0.98 -6.76 5.98
C ALA A 129 1.84 -7.04 7.22
N ILE A 130 1.19 -7.37 8.35
CA ILE A 130 1.86 -7.69 9.61
C ILE A 130 2.69 -8.99 9.47
N GLY A 131 2.14 -10.00 8.79
CA GLY A 131 2.79 -11.28 8.58
C GLY A 131 4.09 -11.14 7.78
N GLN A 132 4.07 -10.37 6.70
CA GLN A 132 5.26 -10.14 5.87
C GLN A 132 6.33 -9.33 6.62
N HIS A 133 5.94 -8.29 7.36
CA HIS A 133 6.86 -7.56 8.23
C HIS A 133 7.54 -8.48 9.27
N LYS A 134 6.78 -9.35 9.93
CA LYS A 134 7.32 -10.31 10.91
C LYS A 134 8.32 -11.28 10.27
N ARG A 135 8.00 -11.83 9.08
CA ARG A 135 8.90 -12.71 8.33
C ARG A 135 10.22 -12.01 8.02
N VAL A 136 10.18 -10.74 7.61
CA VAL A 136 11.39 -9.96 7.35
C VAL A 136 12.21 -9.74 8.63
N ILE A 137 11.55 -9.43 9.75
CA ILE A 137 12.25 -9.30 11.04
C ILE A 137 12.96 -10.60 11.41
N GLU A 138 12.29 -11.75 11.25
CA GLU A 138 12.83 -13.06 11.63
C GLU A 138 14.09 -13.42 10.84
N ILE A 139 14.10 -13.21 9.53
CA ILE A 139 15.29 -13.47 8.70
C ILE A 139 16.42 -12.45 8.92
N ASN A 140 16.11 -11.29 9.50
CA ASN A 140 17.07 -10.25 9.82
C ASN A 140 17.49 -10.28 11.30
N ARG A 141 17.02 -11.24 12.11
CA ARG A 141 17.56 -11.41 13.46
C ARG A 141 19.01 -11.85 13.35
N PRO A 142 19.96 -11.13 13.97
CA PRO A 142 21.31 -11.65 14.13
C PRO A 142 21.21 -12.97 14.87
N ASP A 143 21.92 -13.99 14.38
CA ASP A 143 21.93 -15.32 14.98
C ASP A 143 22.08 -15.22 16.50
N LYS A 144 21.15 -15.84 17.25
CA LYS A 144 21.33 -16.11 18.68
C LYS A 144 22.41 -17.18 18.93
N ALA A 145 23.36 -17.37 18.01
CA ALA A 145 24.36 -18.44 18.01
C ALA A 145 25.78 -17.99 18.45
N ALA A 146 25.92 -16.83 19.10
CA ALA A 146 27.20 -16.37 19.66
C ALA A 146 27.19 -16.17 21.18
N LYS A 147 26.28 -16.82 21.92
CA LYS A 147 26.23 -16.76 23.40
C LYS A 147 26.68 -18.03 24.13
N ASN A 148 27.30 -18.98 23.44
CA ASN A 148 28.00 -20.11 24.05
C ASN A 148 29.35 -20.33 23.36
N LYS A 149 30.32 -19.45 23.63
CA LYS A 149 31.75 -19.77 23.55
C LYS A 149 32.48 -19.02 24.65
#